data_AF-A0A3E3EHP0-F1
#
_entry.id   AF-A0A3E3EHP0-F1
#
_cell.length_a   1.000
_cell.length_b   1.000
_cell.length_c   1.000
_cell.angle_alpha   90.00
_cell.angle_beta   90.00
_cell.angle_gamma   90.00
#
_symmetry.space_group_name_H-M   'P 1'
#
loop_
_entity.id
_entity.type
_entity.pdbx_description
1 polymer ?
#
loop_
_entity_poly.entity_id
_entity_poly.type
_entity_poly.pdbx_seq_one_letter_code
_entity_poly.pdbx_strand_id
1 'polypeptide(L)'
;MEEELLELTKDFLGLAWIDESAEKKLKIIISNSVADLDEKSGVNNIYTEPGKAQSLFLNRVMYERANALDDFYINYRKEIIAFINKAKVRKYAGKQE
;
A
#
# COMPACT_ATOMS: atom_id res chain seq x y z
N MET A 1 -2.61 -8.29 11.87
CA MET A 1 -2.66 -7.35 10.72
C MET A 1 -1.45 -6.44 10.70
N GLU A 2 -1.19 -5.64 11.75
CA GLU A 2 -0.04 -4.71 11.74
C GLU A 2 1.32 -5.44 11.70
N GLU A 3 1.47 -6.53 12.48
CA GLU A 3 2.69 -7.36 12.48
C GLU A 3 2.88 -8.14 11.17
N GLU A 4 1.80 -8.67 10.60
CA GLU A 4 1.83 -9.41 9.32
C GLU A 4 2.21 -8.49 8.15
N LEU A 5 1.72 -7.25 8.13
CA LEU A 5 2.13 -6.26 7.14
C LEU A 5 3.58 -5.85 7.31
N LEU A 6 4.06 -5.75 8.56
CA LEU A 6 5.46 -5.45 8.84
C LEU A 6 6.36 -6.56 8.31
N GLU A 7 6.05 -7.82 8.60
CA GLU A 7 6.81 -8.98 8.15
C GLU A 7 6.81 -9.07 6.61
N LEU A 8 5.63 -9.00 5.97
CA LEU A 8 5.50 -8.96 4.52
C LEU A 8 6.34 -7.84 3.88
N THR A 9 6.35 -6.66 4.51
CA THR A 9 7.12 -5.50 4.01
C THR A 9 8.61 -5.72 4.21
N LYS A 10 9.04 -6.27 5.34
CA LYS A 10 10.45 -6.63 5.61
C LYS A 10 10.93 -7.64 4.58
N ASP A 11 10.15 -8.68 4.30
CA ASP A 11 10.46 -9.70 3.29
C ASP A 11 10.58 -9.09 1.90
N PHE A 12 9.61 -8.26 1.49
CA PHE A 12 9.64 -7.58 0.20
C PHE A 12 10.87 -6.67 0.03
N LEU A 13 11.28 -5.99 1.10
CA LEU A 13 12.44 -5.10 1.10
C LEU A 13 13.77 -5.83 1.34
N GLY A 14 13.76 -7.14 1.61
CA GLY A 14 14.95 -7.92 1.95
C GLY A 14 15.59 -7.52 3.29
N LEU A 15 14.79 -7.07 4.26
CA LEU A 15 15.23 -6.58 5.56
C LEU A 15 15.16 -7.69 6.64
N ALA A 16 16.20 -8.53 6.71
CA ALA A 16 16.25 -9.63 7.68
C ALA A 16 16.34 -9.17 9.14
N TRP A 17 17.11 -8.11 9.42
CA TRP A 17 17.26 -7.52 10.76
C TRP A 17 17.37 -6.01 10.66
N ILE A 18 16.52 -5.30 11.40
CA ILE A 18 16.54 -3.83 11.54
C ILE A 18 16.46 -3.46 13.01
N ASP A 19 17.05 -2.32 13.38
CA ASP A 19 16.95 -1.81 14.75
C ASP A 19 15.55 -1.25 15.05
N GLU A 20 15.26 -1.01 16.34
CA GLU A 20 13.96 -0.50 16.81
C GLU A 20 13.58 0.86 16.20
N SER A 21 14.57 1.71 15.90
CA SER A 21 14.34 3.04 15.32
C SER A 21 13.92 2.92 13.86
N ALA A 22 14.61 2.08 13.09
CA ALA A 22 14.28 1.75 11.72
C ALA A 22 12.92 1.05 11.62
N GLU A 23 12.61 0.14 12.55
CA GLU A 23 11.31 -0.51 12.60
C GLU A 23 10.17 0.47 12.90
N LYS A 24 10.36 1.38 13.86
CA LYS A 24 9.37 2.41 14.17
C LYS A 24 9.08 3.31 12.97
N LYS A 25 10.12 3.70 12.21
CA LYS A 25 9.95 4.47 10.96
C LYS A 25 9.22 3.65 9.90
N LEU A 26 9.55 2.37 9.75
CA LEU A 26 8.89 1.49 8.80
C LEU A 26 7.40 1.32 9.12
N LYS A 27 7.05 1.16 10.40
CA LYS A 27 5.65 1.13 10.87
C LYS A 27 4.88 2.39 10.46
N ILE A 28 5.46 3.57 10.63
CA ILE A 28 4.85 4.84 10.19
C ILE A 28 4.61 4.86 8.68
N ILE A 29 5.61 4.47 7.87
CA ILE A 29 5.50 4.42 6.41
C ILE A 29 4.42 3.42 5.97
N ILE A 30 4.31 2.27 6.63
CA ILE A 30 3.27 1.27 6.40
C ILE A 30 1.89 1.88 6.68
N SER A 31 1.69 2.50 7.84
CA SER A 31 0.42 3.13 8.20
C SER A 31 0.02 4.23 7.21
N ASN A 32 0.96 5.09 6.82
CA ASN A 32 0.73 6.13 5.80
C ASN A 32 0.34 5.52 4.45
N SER A 33 0.97 4.41 4.07
CA SER A 33 0.72 3.73 2.79
C SER A 33 -0.66 3.09 2.72
N VAL A 34 -1.10 2.47 3.81
CA VAL A 34 -2.46 1.94 3.94
C VAL A 34 -3.47 3.09 3.85
N ALA A 35 -3.30 4.12 4.68
CA ALA A 35 -4.23 5.25 4.74
C ALA A 35 -4.39 5.96 3.38
N ASP A 36 -3.28 6.25 2.68
CA ASP A 36 -3.31 6.92 1.37
C ASP A 36 -4.02 6.07 0.30
N LEU A 37 -3.78 4.77 0.25
CA LEU A 37 -4.39 3.89 -0.74
C LEU A 37 -5.88 3.63 -0.46
N ASP A 38 -6.26 3.48 0.81
CA ASP A 38 -7.65 3.38 1.23
C ASP A 38 -8.41 4.69 0.94
N GLU A 39 -7.82 5.85 1.23
CA GLU A 39 -8.40 7.15 0.90
C GLU A 39 -8.63 7.29 -0.60
N LYS A 40 -7.64 6.95 -1.43
CA LYS A 40 -7.76 7.06 -2.89
C LYS A 40 -8.84 6.14 -3.44
N SER A 41 -8.92 4.90 -2.98
CA SER A 41 -9.90 3.92 -3.47
C SER A 41 -11.29 4.11 -2.87
N GLY A 42 -11.38 4.74 -1.69
CA GLY A 42 -12.61 4.98 -0.95
C GLY A 42 -13.17 3.72 -0.27
N VAL A 43 -12.33 2.71 -0.03
CA VAL A 43 -12.67 1.45 0.66
C VAL A 43 -11.49 0.99 1.51
N ASN A 44 -11.75 0.18 2.55
CA ASN A 44 -10.69 -0.49 3.31
C ASN A 44 -10.23 -1.74 2.54
N ASN A 45 -9.01 -1.75 2.06
CA ASN A 45 -8.46 -2.85 1.27
C ASN A 45 -7.75 -3.90 2.15
N ILE A 46 -7.58 -5.11 1.58
CA ILE A 46 -6.74 -6.16 2.16
C ILE A 46 -5.39 -6.13 1.45
N TYR A 47 -4.32 -5.89 2.21
CA TYR A 47 -2.96 -5.72 1.69
C TYR A 47 -2.05 -6.93 1.92
N THR A 48 -2.47 -7.86 2.77
CA THR A 48 -1.72 -9.10 3.06
C THR A 48 -1.94 -10.18 2.00
N GLU A 49 -3.00 -10.05 1.19
CA GLU A 49 -3.31 -10.98 0.11
C GLU A 49 -2.69 -10.56 -1.23
N PRO A 50 -2.21 -11.52 -2.05
CA PRO A 50 -1.72 -11.23 -3.39
C PRO A 50 -2.72 -10.46 -4.25
N GLY A 51 -2.30 -9.33 -4.81
CA GLY A 51 -3.14 -8.54 -5.69
C GLY A 51 -2.66 -7.12 -5.91
N LYS A 52 -3.51 -6.32 -6.56
CA LYS A 52 -3.19 -4.93 -6.89
C LYS A 52 -3.01 -4.04 -5.65
N ALA A 53 -3.81 -4.26 -4.60
CA ALA A 53 -3.68 -3.53 -3.34
C ALA A 53 -2.32 -3.77 -2.69
N GLN A 54 -1.94 -5.04 -2.47
CA GLN A 54 -0.62 -5.42 -1.97
C GLN A 54 0.52 -4.88 -2.83
N SER A 55 0.44 -5.04 -4.16
CA SER A 55 1.47 -4.56 -5.08
C SER A 55 1.67 -3.05 -4.99
N LEU A 56 0.60 -2.25 -4.97
CA LEU A 56 0.68 -0.80 -4.81
C LEU A 56 1.22 -0.40 -3.44
N PHE A 57 0.77 -1.08 -2.38
CA PHE A 57 1.25 -0.85 -1.01
C PHE A 57 2.76 -1.08 -0.87
N LEU A 58 3.25 -2.25 -1.28
CA LEU A 58 4.67 -2.61 -1.15
C LEU A 58 5.57 -1.65 -1.94
N ASN A 59 5.16 -1.28 -3.15
CA ASN A 59 5.90 -0.29 -3.94
C ASN A 59 5.85 1.10 -3.29
N ARG A 60 4.69 1.56 -2.82
CA ARG A 60 4.59 2.86 -2.13
C ARG A 60 5.55 2.94 -0.94
N VAL A 61 5.58 1.89 -0.11
CA VAL A 61 6.50 1.80 1.04
C VAL A 61 7.96 1.85 0.59
N MET A 62 8.32 1.11 -0.46
CA MET A 62 9.69 1.12 -1.01
C MET A 62 10.12 2.52 -1.46
N TYR A 63 9.27 3.22 -2.23
CA TYR A 63 9.55 4.56 -2.72
C TYR A 63 9.59 5.60 -1.59
N GLU A 64 8.66 5.56 -0.63
CA GLU A 64 8.68 6.48 0.52
C GLU A 64 9.95 6.29 1.36
N ARG A 65 10.33 5.05 1.64
CA ARG A 65 11.58 4.73 2.35
C ARG A 65 12.82 5.23 1.61
N ALA A 66 12.78 5.28 0.28
CA ALA A 66 13.85 5.80 -0.56
C ALA A 66 13.81 7.33 -0.73
N ASN A 67 12.89 8.04 -0.06
CA ASN A 67 12.63 9.47 -0.26
C ASN A 67 12.28 9.84 -1.71
N ALA A 68 11.56 8.97 -2.42
CA ALA A 68 11.16 9.13 -3.83
C ALA A 68 9.64 8.95 -4.00
N LEU A 69 8.83 9.40 -3.03
CA LEU A 69 7.38 9.16 -3.04
C LEU A 69 6.67 9.86 -4.21
N ASP A 70 7.22 10.97 -4.70
CA ASP A 70 6.79 11.65 -5.92
C ASP A 70 6.91 10.75 -7.17
N ASP A 71 8.03 10.04 -7.31
CA ASP A 71 8.25 9.09 -8.41
C ASP A 71 7.25 7.95 -8.38
N PHE A 72 6.83 7.47 -7.20
CA PHE A 72 5.78 6.45 -7.08
C PHE A 72 4.48 6.89 -7.77
N TYR A 73 4.05 8.12 -7.50
CA TYR A 73 2.79 8.65 -8.07
C TYR A 73 2.89 8.89 -9.58
N ILE A 74 4.09 9.06 -10.12
CA ILE A 74 4.34 9.13 -11.56
C ILE A 74 4.35 7.74 -12.17
N ASN A 75 5.18 6.84 -11.62
CA ASN A 75 5.45 5.51 -12.18
C ASN A 75 4.24 4.57 -12.09
N TYR A 76 3.44 4.67 -11.04
CA TYR A 76 2.27 3.82 -10.81
C TYR A 76 0.94 4.54 -11.09
N ARG A 77 0.97 5.69 -11.78
CA ARG A 77 -0.23 6.50 -12.02
C ARG A 77 -1.37 5.70 -12.64
N LYS A 78 -1.07 4.87 -13.65
CA LYS A 78 -2.07 4.09 -14.39
C LYS A 78 -2.70 3.02 -13.49
N GLU A 79 -1.88 2.37 -12.70
CA GLU A 79 -2.25 1.33 -11.75
C GLU A 79 -3.11 1.88 -10.62
N ILE A 80 -2.75 3.06 -10.10
CA ILE A 80 -3.53 3.78 -9.09
C ILE A 80 -4.91 4.15 -9.65
N ILE A 81 -4.98 4.70 -10.87
CA ILE A 81 -6.26 5.03 -11.52
C ILE A 81 -7.12 3.76 -11.70
N ALA A 82 -6.53 2.67 -12.18
CA ALA A 82 -7.25 1.41 -12.34
C ALA A 82 -7.75 0.85 -11.00
N PHE A 83 -6.94 0.95 -9.95
CA PHE A 83 -7.28 0.54 -8.59
C PHE A 83 -8.48 1.33 -8.04
N ILE A 84 -8.46 2.66 -8.17
CA ILE A 84 -9.57 3.55 -7.78
C ILE A 84 -10.84 3.20 -8.57
N ASN A 85 -10.73 3.03 -9.89
CA ASN A 85 -11.87 2.74 -10.75
C ASN A 85 -12.51 1.39 -10.43
N LYS A 86 -11.70 0.36 -10.13
CA LYS A 86 -12.19 -0.96 -9.72
C LYS A 86 -13.03 -0.88 -8.45
N ALA A 87 -12.61 -0.10 -7.45
CA ALA A 87 -13.36 0.11 -6.22
C ALA A 87 -14.69 0.84 -6.49
N LYS A 88 -14.66 1.89 -7.32
CA LYS A 88 -15.87 2.62 -7.75
C LYS A 88 -16.88 1.71 -8.45
N VAL A 89 -16.44 0.92 -9.43
CA VAL A 89 -17.31 -0.01 -10.18
C VAL A 89 -17.99 -1.00 -9.25
N ARG A 90 -17.25 -1.62 -8.31
CA ARG A 90 -17.83 -2.53 -7.30
C ARG A 90 -18.88 -1.84 -6.44
N LYS A 91 -18.60 -0.62 -5.98
CA LYS A 91 -19.53 0.19 -5.19
C LYS A 91 -20.82 0.53 -5.95
N TYR A 92 -20.72 0.79 -7.26
CA TYR A 92 -21.90 1.02 -8.09
C TYR A 92 -22.70 -0.26 -8.38
N ALA A 93 -22.01 -1.36 -8.68
CA ALA A 93 -22.65 -2.65 -8.94
C ALA A 93 -23.44 -3.14 -7.70
N GLY A 94 -22.85 -3.06 -6.50
CA GLY A 94 -23.52 -3.45 -5.25
C GLY A 94 -24.60 -2.48 -4.75
N LYS A 95 -24.84 -1.35 -5.44
CA LYS A 95 -25.95 -0.42 -5.17
C LYS A 95 -27.17 -0.67 -6.06
N GLN A 96 -27.04 -1.53 -7.08
CA GLN A 96 -28.13 -1.86 -8.01
C GLN A 96 -28.89 -3.14 -7.62
N GLU A 97 -28.52 -3.75 -6.49
CA GLU A 97 -29.28 -4.81 -5.78
C GLU A 97 -29.99 -4.21 -4.56
#